data_AF-M0NGA7-F1
#
_entry.id   AF-M0NGA7-F1
#
_cell.length_a   1.000
_cell.length_b   1.000
_cell.length_c   1.000
_cell.angle_alpha   90.00
_cell.angle_beta   90.00
_cell.angle_gamma   90.00
#
_symmetry.space_group_name_H-M   'P 1'
#
loop_
_entity.id
_entity.type
_entity.pdbx_description
1 polymer ?
#
loop_
_entity_poly.entity_id
_entity_poly.type
_entity_poly.pdbx_seq_one_letter_code
_entity_poly.pdbx_strand_id
1 'polypeptide(L)'
;ATESVAGVQTTDHVGSPYRVDQPMSIETHSSLETADRRVASTADRPQSKRTLALDTATPVACTGATVIFCECYRQTPHGQRYDGDIPLFILNVSNEDAVRSQLAAANYRDVDIERAFKNGRWLHHTSPERALTAVSYAESHDQKERR
;
A
#
# COMPACT_ATOMS: atom_id res chain seq x y z
N ALA A 1 -20.27 47.36 -39.19
CA ALA A 1 -20.39 45.89 -39.11
C ALA A 1 -20.55 45.36 -40.53
N THR A 2 -20.01 44.18 -40.76
CA THR A 2 -19.54 43.56 -42.00
C THR A 2 -20.60 43.24 -43.06
N GLU A 3 -20.16 43.34 -44.32
CA GLU A 3 -20.81 42.85 -45.54
C GLU A 3 -20.56 41.34 -45.77
N SER A 4 -21.66 40.61 -46.00
CA SER A 4 -22.03 39.62 -47.04
C SER A 4 -21.04 38.84 -47.96
N VAL A 5 -21.38 37.53 -48.14
CA VAL A 5 -21.22 36.52 -49.26
C VAL A 5 -19.79 36.00 -49.59
N ALA A 6 -19.47 34.72 -49.91
CA ALA A 6 -20.12 33.55 -50.53
C ALA A 6 -19.36 32.25 -50.13
N GLY A 7 -19.82 30.99 -50.26
CA GLY A 7 -21.00 30.38 -50.86
C GLY A 7 -20.91 28.83 -50.86
N VAL A 8 -22.07 28.18 -51.05
CA VAL A 8 -22.35 26.88 -51.73
C VAL A 8 -21.77 25.58 -51.09
N GLN A 9 -22.55 24.79 -50.32
CA GLN A 9 -23.49 23.69 -50.70
C GLN A 9 -22.81 22.37 -51.15
N THR A 10 -22.81 21.31 -50.30
CA THR A 10 -23.61 20.02 -50.36
C THR A 10 -23.24 19.09 -51.54
N THR A 11 -23.14 17.75 -51.48
CA THR A 11 -23.82 16.67 -50.71
C THR A 11 -23.16 15.29 -51.04
N ASP A 12 -23.31 14.30 -50.14
CA ASP A 12 -23.59 12.84 -50.38
C ASP A 12 -22.61 11.94 -51.19
N HIS A 13 -22.49 10.61 -51.06
CA HIS A 13 -22.81 9.51 -50.10
C HIS A 13 -22.12 8.22 -50.69
N VAL A 14 -21.74 7.25 -49.84
CA VAL A 14 -21.75 5.76 -50.04
C VAL A 14 -20.67 5.03 -50.89
N GLY A 15 -20.05 3.99 -50.28
CA GLY A 15 -19.88 2.66 -50.91
C GLY A 15 -18.46 2.06 -51.08
N SER A 16 -18.09 1.05 -50.28
CA SER A 16 -16.92 0.12 -50.41
C SER A 16 -17.02 -0.75 -51.70
N PRO A 17 -15.95 -1.42 -52.28
CA PRO A 17 -15.39 -2.66 -51.68
C PRO A 17 -14.00 -3.26 -52.19
N TYR A 18 -13.54 -4.33 -51.50
CA TYR A 18 -12.62 -5.47 -51.87
C TYR A 18 -11.07 -5.35 -52.11
N ARG A 19 -10.37 -6.40 -51.60
CA ARG A 19 -8.93 -6.77 -51.58
C ARG A 19 -8.39 -7.29 -52.94
N VAL A 20 -7.03 -7.36 -53.11
CA VAL A 20 -6.23 -8.59 -53.45
C VAL A 20 -4.72 -8.30 -53.71
N ASP A 21 -3.87 -9.14 -53.08
CA ASP A 21 -2.49 -9.65 -53.33
C ASP A 21 -1.16 -8.84 -53.44
N GLN A 22 -0.15 -9.38 -52.73
CA GLN A 22 1.29 -9.02 -52.61
C GLN A 22 2.16 -9.67 -53.74
N PRO A 23 3.51 -9.49 -53.82
CA PRO A 23 4.45 -10.28 -52.98
C PRO A 23 5.87 -9.70 -52.63
N MET A 24 6.41 -10.22 -51.52
CA MET A 24 7.81 -10.56 -51.12
C MET A 24 9.02 -9.61 -51.27
N SER A 25 9.67 -9.28 -50.15
CA SER A 25 10.96 -9.87 -49.68
C SER A 25 11.54 -9.04 -48.53
N ILE A 26 11.73 -9.64 -47.35
CA ILE A 26 12.38 -8.98 -46.21
C ILE A 26 13.83 -9.49 -46.16
N GLU A 27 14.76 -8.63 -46.56
CA GLU A 27 16.20 -8.87 -46.40
C GLU A 27 16.53 -8.97 -44.91
N THR A 28 17.04 -10.13 -44.51
CA THR A 28 17.58 -10.37 -43.18
C THR A 28 19.05 -9.96 -43.19
N HIS A 29 19.37 -8.78 -42.66
CA HIS A 29 20.74 -8.45 -42.29
C HIS A 29 20.97 -8.80 -40.82
N SER A 30 21.59 -9.96 -40.61
CA SER A 30 22.26 -10.30 -39.38
C SER A 30 23.60 -9.54 -39.31
N SER A 31 23.82 -8.79 -38.24
CA SER A 31 25.16 -8.50 -37.76
C SER A 31 25.09 -8.28 -36.26
N LEU A 32 25.38 -9.36 -35.54
CA LEU A 32 25.56 -9.40 -34.09
C LEU A 32 27.06 -9.30 -33.85
N GLU A 33 27.55 -8.12 -33.44
CA GLU A 33 28.60 -7.98 -32.42
C GLU A 33 28.90 -6.50 -32.17
N THR A 34 28.50 -6.02 -30.99
CA THR A 34 29.31 -5.11 -30.19
C THR A 34 28.78 -5.18 -28.76
N ALA A 35 29.48 -5.97 -27.96
CA ALA A 35 29.43 -5.85 -26.52
C ALA A 35 29.92 -4.46 -26.13
N ASP A 36 29.11 -3.67 -25.43
CA ASP A 36 29.61 -2.87 -24.31
C ASP A 36 28.44 -2.41 -23.40
N ARG A 37 28.44 -3.00 -22.21
CA ARG A 37 28.12 -2.34 -20.93
C ARG A 37 26.75 -1.67 -20.78
N ARG A 38 25.71 -2.49 -20.59
CA ARG A 38 24.55 -2.05 -19.80
C ARG A 38 24.92 -2.06 -18.32
N VAL A 39 25.16 -0.88 -17.76
CA VAL A 39 24.99 -0.64 -16.33
C VAL A 39 23.59 -1.15 -15.97
N ALA A 40 23.53 -2.15 -15.09
CA ALA A 40 22.29 -2.65 -14.54
C ALA A 40 21.63 -1.50 -13.76
N SER A 41 20.74 -0.77 -14.44
CA SER A 41 19.77 0.09 -13.77
C SER A 41 18.94 -0.83 -12.89
N THR A 42 19.06 -0.65 -11.58
CA THR A 42 18.33 -1.40 -10.57
C THR A 42 16.87 -1.34 -10.92
N ALA A 43 16.35 -2.45 -11.45
CA ALA A 43 14.94 -2.67 -11.57
C ALA A 43 14.32 -2.35 -10.21
N ASP A 44 13.34 -1.43 -10.21
CA ASP A 44 12.33 -1.32 -9.18
C ASP A 44 11.79 -2.73 -8.93
N ARG A 45 12.40 -3.43 -7.96
CA ARG A 45 11.80 -4.65 -7.46
C ARG A 45 10.48 -4.20 -6.85
N PRO A 46 9.33 -4.71 -7.30
CA PRO A 46 8.12 -4.53 -6.53
C PRO A 46 8.45 -5.04 -5.14
N GLN A 47 8.47 -4.10 -4.18
CA GLN A 47 8.78 -4.39 -2.79
C GLN A 47 7.75 -5.44 -2.39
N SER A 48 8.20 -6.70 -2.36
CA SER A 48 7.33 -7.84 -2.17
C SER A 48 6.56 -7.51 -0.91
N LYS A 49 5.23 -7.40 -1.00
CA LYS A 49 4.38 -7.13 0.16
C LYS A 49 4.70 -8.26 1.15
N ARG A 50 5.60 -7.97 2.10
CA ARG A 50 5.99 -8.94 3.11
C ARG A 50 4.76 -9.08 3.97
N THR A 51 4.10 -10.22 3.85
CA THR A 51 3.07 -10.64 4.80
C THR A 51 3.77 -10.68 6.16
N LEU A 52 3.44 -9.72 7.03
CA LEU A 52 3.87 -9.76 8.43
C LEU A 52 3.29 -11.03 9.02
N ALA A 53 4.16 -11.94 9.51
CA ALA A 53 3.71 -13.03 10.34
C ALA A 53 3.12 -12.40 11.60
N LEU A 54 1.81 -12.55 11.80
CA LEU A 54 1.08 -11.97 12.94
C LEU A 54 1.37 -12.71 14.25
N ASP A 55 2.28 -13.69 14.24
CA ASP A 55 2.66 -14.48 15.41
C ASP A 55 3.37 -13.64 16.48
N THR A 56 3.85 -12.44 16.13
CA THR A 56 4.45 -11.45 17.06
C THR A 56 3.51 -10.29 17.37
N ALA A 57 2.28 -10.31 16.86
CA ALA A 57 1.34 -9.20 17.06
C ALA A 57 0.66 -9.30 18.43
N THR A 58 0.94 -8.36 19.33
CA THR A 58 0.43 -8.38 20.71
C THR A 58 -0.60 -7.28 20.91
N PRO A 59 -1.88 -7.62 21.18
CA PRO A 59 -2.89 -6.65 21.62
C PRO A 59 -2.63 -6.21 23.06
N VAL A 60 -2.55 -4.89 23.28
CA VAL A 60 -2.32 -4.27 24.58
C VAL A 60 -3.45 -3.30 24.88
N ALA A 61 -3.96 -3.36 26.12
CA ALA A 61 -4.94 -2.40 26.60
C ALA A 61 -4.20 -1.08 26.95
N CYS A 62 -4.54 -0.01 26.25
CA CYS A 62 -4.09 1.34 26.54
C CYS A 62 -5.26 2.16 27.11
N THR A 63 -4.96 3.28 27.75
CA THR A 63 -6.00 4.19 28.24
C THR A 63 -6.86 4.67 27.08
N GLY A 64 -8.10 4.19 27.00
CA GLY A 64 -9.06 4.58 25.97
C GLY A 64 -8.85 3.96 24.59
N ALA A 65 -8.04 2.89 24.47
CA ALA A 65 -7.92 2.11 23.23
C ALA A 65 -7.32 0.72 23.47
N THR A 66 -7.46 -0.18 22.50
CA THR A 66 -6.62 -1.36 22.36
C THR A 66 -5.64 -1.14 21.22
N VAL A 67 -4.35 -1.30 21.46
CA VAL A 67 -3.31 -1.15 20.43
C VAL A 67 -2.66 -2.50 20.17
N ILE A 68 -2.62 -2.91 18.90
CA ILE A 68 -1.90 -4.12 18.48
C ILE A 68 -0.53 -3.69 17.99
N PHE A 69 0.50 -4.11 18.71
CA PHE A 69 1.89 -3.86 18.36
C PHE A 69 2.46 -5.02 17.55
N CYS A 70 3.48 -4.74 16.75
CA CYS A 70 4.32 -5.75 16.14
C CYS A 70 5.78 -5.36 16.34
N GLU A 71 6.60 -6.36 16.61
CA GLU A 71 8.04 -6.19 16.68
C GLU A 71 8.58 -5.71 15.32
N CYS A 72 9.41 -4.66 15.35
CA CYS A 72 10.16 -4.18 14.20
C CYS A 72 11.63 -4.59 14.33
N TYR A 73 12.21 -5.02 13.21
CA TYR A 73 13.60 -5.42 13.13
C TYR A 73 14.32 -4.66 12.03
N ARG A 74 15.44 -4.04 12.37
CA ARG A 74 16.34 -3.37 11.43
C ARG A 74 17.36 -4.36 10.89
N GLN A 75 17.53 -4.38 9.57
CA GLN A 75 18.61 -5.14 8.94
C GLN A 75 19.94 -4.41 9.13
N THR A 76 20.94 -5.12 9.65
CA THR A 76 22.32 -4.64 9.82
C THR A 76 23.30 -5.56 9.06
N PRO A 77 24.56 -5.15 8.86
CA PRO A 77 25.58 -6.04 8.27
C PRO A 77 25.82 -7.34 9.04
N HIS A 78 25.47 -7.39 10.34
CA HIS A 78 25.67 -8.54 11.22
C HIS A 78 24.40 -9.37 11.46
N GLY A 79 23.28 -9.04 10.80
CA GLY A 79 21.99 -9.70 10.98
C GLY A 79 20.86 -8.73 11.30
N GLN A 80 19.75 -9.27 11.80
CA GLN A 80 18.61 -8.47 12.25
C GLN A 80 18.78 -8.05 13.70
N ARG A 81 18.50 -6.79 13.98
CA ARG A 81 18.49 -6.23 15.33
C ARG A 81 17.09 -5.70 15.62
N TYR A 82 16.58 -6.02 16.81
CA TYR A 82 15.32 -5.46 17.28
C TYR A 82 15.40 -3.93 17.34
N ASP A 83 14.42 -3.28 16.72
CA ASP A 83 14.33 -1.82 16.52
C ASP A 83 13.12 -1.22 17.27
N GLY A 84 12.50 -2.00 18.15
CA GLY A 84 11.32 -1.60 18.92
C GLY A 84 10.02 -2.10 18.31
N ASP A 85 8.93 -1.87 19.04
CA ASP A 85 7.59 -2.20 18.59
C ASP A 85 7.02 -1.07 17.73
N ILE A 86 6.12 -1.42 16.82
CA ILE A 86 5.35 -0.44 16.03
C ILE A 86 3.85 -0.69 16.19
N PRO A 87 3.03 0.36 16.36
CA PRO A 87 1.59 0.20 16.38
C PRO A 87 1.09 -0.18 14.97
N LEU A 88 0.39 -1.31 14.86
CA LEU A 88 -0.20 -1.78 13.59
C LEU A 88 -1.69 -1.51 13.48
N PHE A 89 -2.43 -1.67 14.58
CA PHE A 89 -3.87 -1.44 14.65
C PHE A 89 -4.23 -0.75 15.96
N ILE A 90 -5.10 0.25 15.90
CA ILE A 90 -5.70 0.89 17.07
C ILE A 90 -7.21 0.66 17.03
N LEU A 91 -7.74 -0.02 18.05
CA LEU A 91 -9.11 -0.51 18.16
C LEU A 91 -9.80 0.07 19.41
N ASN A 92 -11.13 -0.01 19.45
CA ASN A 92 -11.97 0.39 20.60
C ASN A 92 -11.61 1.77 21.19
N VAL A 93 -11.47 2.77 20.31
CA VAL A 93 -10.97 4.10 20.70
C VAL A 93 -12.08 4.94 21.31
N SER A 94 -11.88 5.35 22.56
CA SER A 94 -12.80 6.24 23.28
C SER A 94 -12.54 7.71 22.96
N ASN A 95 -11.27 8.08 22.76
CA ASN A 95 -10.83 9.43 22.43
C ASN A 95 -9.55 9.37 21.58
N GLU A 96 -9.63 9.69 20.29
CA GLU A 96 -8.48 9.57 19.39
C GLU A 96 -7.34 10.52 19.75
N ASP A 97 -7.62 11.75 20.18
CA ASP A 97 -6.59 12.76 20.46
C ASP A 97 -5.78 12.42 21.71
N ALA A 98 -6.44 11.86 22.73
CA ALA A 98 -5.78 11.34 23.92
C ALA A 98 -4.83 10.18 23.56
N VAL A 99 -5.29 9.25 22.73
CA VAL A 99 -4.49 8.09 22.28
C VAL A 99 -3.31 8.53 21.41
N ARG A 100 -3.51 9.48 20.47
CA ARG A 100 -2.43 10.10 19.69
C ARG A 100 -1.38 10.72 20.60
N SER A 101 -1.81 11.53 21.56
CA SER A 101 -0.92 12.21 22.51
C SER A 101 -0.13 11.20 23.36
N GLN A 102 -0.78 10.13 23.82
CA GLN A 102 -0.13 9.07 24.58
C GLN A 102 0.94 8.34 23.75
N LEU A 103 0.63 7.97 22.50
CA LEU A 103 1.58 7.29 21.63
C LEU A 103 2.74 8.20 21.21
N ALA A 104 2.47 9.48 20.94
CA ALA A 104 3.50 10.47 20.66
C ALA A 104 4.43 10.69 21.87
N ALA A 105 3.88 10.75 23.09
CA ALA A 105 4.66 10.83 24.32
C ALA A 105 5.54 9.59 24.55
N ALA A 106 5.14 8.43 24.02
CA ALA A 106 5.94 7.21 24.00
C ALA A 106 6.96 7.15 22.84
N ASN A 107 7.16 8.24 22.11
CA ASN A 107 8.06 8.38 20.95
C ASN A 107 7.68 7.54 19.71
N TYR A 108 6.42 7.14 19.58
CA TYR A 108 5.94 6.58 18.31
C TYR A 108 5.78 7.68 17.27
N ARG A 109 6.05 7.34 16.00
CA ARG A 109 6.00 8.29 14.89
C ARG A 109 4.55 8.56 14.46
N ASP A 110 4.20 9.82 14.24
CA ASP A 110 2.86 10.23 13.79
C ASP A 110 2.35 9.46 12.57
N VAL A 111 3.23 9.20 11.59
CA VAL A 111 2.87 8.44 10.38
C VAL A 111 2.45 7.00 10.69
N ASP A 112 3.07 6.37 11.69
CA ASP A 112 2.78 5.00 12.08
C ASP A 112 1.51 4.95 12.96
N ILE A 113 1.32 5.95 13.83
CA ILE A 113 0.08 6.15 14.59
C ILE A 113 -1.12 6.32 13.65
N GLU A 114 -1.03 7.24 12.66
CA GLU A 114 -2.11 7.48 11.70
C GLU A 114 -2.42 6.27 10.83
N ARG A 115 -1.40 5.50 10.45
CA ARG A 115 -1.59 4.23 9.74
C ARG A 115 -2.33 3.23 10.63
N ALA A 116 -1.98 3.12 11.91
CA ALA A 116 -2.60 2.20 12.84
C ALA A 116 -4.08 2.52 13.10
N PHE A 117 -4.46 3.80 13.16
CA PHE A 117 -5.87 4.22 13.19
C PHE A 117 -6.63 3.81 11.92
N LYS A 118 -6.05 4.05 10.73
CA LYS A 118 -6.67 3.65 9.47
C LYS A 118 -6.86 2.14 9.38
N ASN A 119 -5.84 1.38 9.78
CA ASN A 119 -5.88 -0.08 9.82
C ASN A 119 -6.92 -0.59 10.82
N GLY A 120 -7.02 0.03 11.99
CA GLY A 120 -8.00 -0.32 13.01
C GLY A 120 -9.45 -0.12 12.52
N ARG A 121 -9.74 1.03 11.90
CA ARG A 121 -11.05 1.28 11.26
C ARG A 121 -11.34 0.27 10.15
N TRP A 122 -10.35 -0.01 9.30
CA TRP A 122 -10.49 -1.02 8.25
C TRP A 122 -10.79 -2.42 8.82
N LEU A 123 -10.08 -2.83 9.88
CA LEU A 123 -10.28 -4.14 10.51
C LEU A 123 -11.67 -4.24 11.15
N HIS A 124 -12.12 -3.19 11.83
CA HIS A 124 -13.46 -3.13 12.41
C HIS A 124 -14.56 -3.27 11.35
N HIS A 125 -14.39 -2.67 10.17
CA HIS A 125 -15.35 -2.79 9.08
C HIS A 125 -15.30 -4.13 8.34
N THR A 126 -14.11 -4.69 8.12
CA THR A 126 -13.93 -5.89 7.29
C THR A 126 -13.98 -7.19 8.07
N SER A 127 -13.68 -7.16 9.37
CA SER A 127 -13.65 -8.34 10.24
C SER A 127 -13.92 -7.94 11.71
N PRO A 128 -15.15 -7.50 12.03
CA PRO A 128 -15.50 -7.02 13.36
C PRO A 128 -15.24 -8.05 14.47
N GLU A 129 -15.46 -9.34 14.18
CA GLU A 129 -15.20 -10.43 15.13
C GLU A 129 -13.72 -10.51 15.53
N ARG A 130 -12.80 -10.27 14.58
CA ARG A 130 -11.36 -10.25 14.85
C ARG A 130 -10.97 -9.04 15.69
N ALA A 131 -11.57 -7.89 15.42
CA ALA A 131 -11.36 -6.68 16.22
C ALA A 131 -11.84 -6.90 17.67
N LEU A 132 -13.04 -7.46 17.86
CA LEU A 132 -13.57 -7.80 19.18
C LEU A 132 -12.68 -8.81 19.92
N THR A 133 -12.23 -9.86 19.23
CA THR A 133 -11.34 -10.87 19.82
C THR A 133 -10.04 -10.25 20.34
N ALA A 134 -9.45 -9.33 19.57
CA ALA A 134 -8.23 -8.63 19.98
C ALA A 134 -8.45 -7.73 21.21
N VAL A 135 -9.60 -7.04 21.28
CA VAL A 135 -9.98 -6.21 22.43
C VAL A 135 -10.19 -7.07 23.67
N SER A 136 -10.98 -8.15 23.58
CA SER A 136 -11.23 -9.04 24.70
C SER A 136 -9.96 -9.72 25.21
N TYR A 137 -9.05 -10.09 24.31
CA TYR A 137 -7.74 -10.62 24.69
C TYR A 137 -6.96 -9.60 25.52
N ALA A 138 -6.83 -8.36 25.04
CA ALA A 138 -6.09 -7.30 25.73
C ALA A 138 -6.67 -6.99 27.12
N GLU A 139 -7.99 -6.91 27.24
CA GLU A 139 -8.68 -6.67 28.52
C GLU A 139 -8.46 -7.81 29.52
N SER A 140 -8.50 -9.07 29.06
CA SER A 140 -8.28 -10.24 29.92
C SER A 140 -6.85 -10.35 30.45
N HIS A 141 -5.87 -9.90 29.66
CA HIS A 141 -4.46 -9.91 30.03
C HIS A 141 -4.09 -8.78 31.00
N ASP A 142 -4.63 -7.58 30.82
CA ASP A 142 -4.45 -6.47 31.79
C ASP A 142 -5.00 -6.83 33.17
N GLN A 143 -6.12 -7.56 33.26
CA GLN A 143 -6.67 -8.04 34.53
C GLN A 143 -5.80 -9.08 35.24
N LYS A 144 -5.00 -9.86 34.49
CA LYS A 144 -4.12 -10.89 35.05
C LYS A 144 -2.83 -10.30 35.62
N GLU A 145 -2.32 -9.23 35.01
CA GLU A 145 -1.11 -8.53 35.49
C GLU A 145 -1.35 -7.65 36.73
N ARG A 146 -2.60 -7.30 37.01
CA ARG A 146 -3.00 -6.50 38.19
C ARG A 146 -3.34 -7.33 39.44
N ARG A 147 -3.21 -8.65 39.40
CA ARG A 147 -3.47 -9.57 40.52
C ARG A 147 -2.16 -10.14 41.06
#